data_AF-A0A2N7XSU4-F1
#
_entry.id   AF-A0A2N7XSU4-F1
#
_cell.length_a   1.000
_cell.length_b   1.000
_cell.length_c   1.000
_cell.angle_alpha   90.00
_cell.angle_beta   90.00
_cell.angle_gamma   90.00
#
_symmetry.space_group_name_H-M   'P 1'
#
loop_
_entity.id
_entity.type
_entity.pdbx_description
1 polymer ?
#
loop_
_entity_poly.entity_id
_entity_poly.type
_entity_poly.pdbx_seq_one_letter_code
_entity_poly.pdbx_strand_id
1 'polypeptide(L)'
;GDLRAFHNSCRHRGSILCKPGEGRVARLVCPYHSWTYGLDGRLLAAGRMPEIFDKGEHSLKPIHLERVAGAVFICLAETPPDIAT
;
A
#
# COMPACT_ATOMS: atom_id res chain seq x y z
N GLY A 1 -14.02 -2.02 9.48
CA GLY A 1 -12.91 -1.51 8.66
C GLY A 1 -12.34 -2.68 7.89
N ASP A 2 -11.84 -2.44 6.68
CA ASP A 2 -11.36 -3.51 5.80
C ASP A 2 -9.88 -3.80 6.02
N LEU A 3 -9.49 -5.08 5.96
CA LEU A 3 -8.09 -5.47 5.91
C LEU A 3 -7.55 -5.26 4.50
N ARG A 4 -6.35 -4.71 4.40
CA ARG A 4 -5.67 -4.43 3.14
C ARG A 4 -4.19 -4.74 3.30
N ALA A 5 -3.58 -5.25 2.25
CA ALA A 5 -2.15 -5.48 2.15
C ALA A 5 -1.59 -4.74 0.94
N PHE A 6 -0.40 -4.17 1.09
CA PHE A 6 0.28 -3.43 0.03
C PHE A 6 1.77 -3.76 0.07
N HIS A 7 2.43 -3.63 -1.09
CA HIS A 7 3.88 -3.59 -1.11
C HIS A 7 4.37 -2.36 -0.30
N ASN A 8 5.24 -2.60 0.67
CA ASN A 8 5.81 -1.55 1.54
C ASN A 8 6.91 -0.76 0.82
N SER A 9 6.57 -0.15 -0.31
CA SER A 9 7.49 0.59 -1.17
C SER A 9 6.76 1.79 -1.78
N CYS A 10 7.30 2.98 -1.51
CA CYS A 10 6.79 4.23 -2.05
C CYS A 10 6.88 4.23 -3.58
N ARG A 11 5.79 4.62 -4.25
CA ARG A 11 5.70 4.71 -5.71
C ARG A 11 6.50 5.84 -6.35
N HIS A 12 7.13 6.73 -5.56
CA HIS A 12 8.05 7.75 -6.06
C HIS A 12 9.42 7.17 -6.42
N ARG A 13 10.16 6.67 -5.41
CA ARG A 13 11.54 6.17 -5.57
C ARG A 13 11.83 4.93 -4.73
N GLY A 14 10.80 4.16 -4.40
CA GLY A 14 10.95 2.84 -3.78
C GLY A 14 11.22 2.83 -2.27
N SER A 15 11.34 3.98 -1.60
CA SER A 15 11.57 4.05 -0.14
C SER A 15 10.55 3.22 0.63
N ILE A 16 11.03 2.51 1.65
CA ILE A 16 10.19 1.82 2.63
C ILE A 16 9.30 2.85 3.35
N LEU A 17 8.00 2.56 3.50
CA LEU A 17 7.03 3.47 4.14
C LEU A 17 6.93 3.21 5.64
N CYS A 18 6.75 1.95 6.01
CA CYS A 18 6.65 1.50 7.39
C CYS A 18 7.91 0.75 7.77
N LYS A 19 8.51 1.10 8.91
CA LYS A 19 9.61 0.30 9.49
C LYS A 19 9.07 -1.09 9.89
N PRO A 20 9.94 -2.11 9.99
CA PRO A 20 9.55 -3.41 10.51
C PRO A 20 8.85 -3.29 11.88
N GLY A 21 7.82 -4.10 12.10
CA GLY A 21 7.01 -4.10 13.32
C GLY A 21 5.56 -3.67 13.08
N GLU A 22 4.90 -3.27 14.17
CA GLU A 22 3.50 -2.86 14.20
C GLU A 22 3.35 -1.40 14.61
N GLY A 23 2.21 -0.78 14.27
CA GLY A 23 1.94 0.60 14.64
C GLY A 23 0.57 1.07 14.20
N ARG A 24 0.22 2.29 14.61
CA ARG A 24 -1.04 2.95 14.28
C ARG A 24 -0.76 4.34 13.72
N VAL A 25 -1.33 4.62 12.55
CA VAL A 25 -1.21 5.90 11.87
C VAL A 25 -2.54 6.29 11.24
N ALA A 26 -2.74 7.59 11.02
CA ALA A 26 -3.89 8.08 10.24
C ALA A 26 -3.64 7.98 8.73
N ARG A 27 -2.37 8.06 8.30
CA ARG A 27 -1.91 8.02 6.90
C ARG A 27 -0.51 7.41 6.83
N LEU A 28 -0.16 6.86 5.67
CA LEU A 28 1.19 6.35 5.40
C LEU A 28 2.00 7.48 4.74
N VAL A 29 3.00 8.00 5.43
CA VAL A 29 3.83 9.11 4.93
C VAL A 29 5.21 8.58 4.61
N CYS A 30 5.63 8.72 3.35
CA CYS A 30 6.96 8.32 2.92
C CYS A 30 8.03 9.16 3.61
N PRO A 31 9.04 8.55 4.26
CA PRO A 31 10.07 9.30 4.99
C PRO A 31 11.03 10.06 4.07
N TYR A 32 11.06 9.73 2.77
CA TYR A 32 12.01 10.34 1.83
C TYR A 32 11.52 11.70 1.31
N HIS A 33 10.31 11.75 0.74
CA HIS A 33 9.78 12.96 0.09
C HIS A 33 8.33 13.27 0.48
N SER A 34 7.85 12.68 1.58
CA SER A 34 6.53 12.96 2.15
C SER A 34 5.34 12.69 1.22
N TRP A 35 5.50 11.86 0.19
CA TRP A 35 4.36 11.28 -0.51
C TRP A 35 3.47 10.57 0.50
N THR A 36 2.19 10.92 0.50
CA THR A 36 1.25 10.54 1.54
C THR A 36 0.14 9.69 0.95
N TYR A 37 -0.05 8.50 1.51
CA TYR A 37 -1.06 7.55 1.09
C TYR A 37 -2.14 7.39 2.15
N GLY A 38 -3.37 7.13 1.71
CA GLY A 38 -4.45 6.68 2.57
C GLY A 38 -4.20 5.26 3.07
N LEU A 39 -4.97 4.85 4.08
CA LEU A 39 -4.96 3.44 4.54
C LEU A 39 -5.60 2.49 3.51
N ASP A 40 -6.26 3.05 2.48
CA ASP A 40 -6.76 2.35 1.29
C ASP A 40 -5.71 2.25 0.17
N GLY A 41 -4.50 2.78 0.38
CA GLY A 41 -3.39 2.75 -0.57
C GLY A 41 -3.39 3.86 -1.62
N ARG A 42 -4.44 4.69 -1.70
CA ARG A 42 -4.50 5.78 -2.68
C ARG A 42 -3.46 6.85 -2.38
N LEU A 43 -2.80 7.39 -3.40
CA LEU A 43 -1.90 8.53 -3.25
C LEU A 43 -2.70 9.82 -3.04
N LEU A 44 -2.68 10.34 -1.80
CA LEU A 44 -3.45 11.51 -1.41
C LEU A 44 -2.71 12.81 -1.74
N ALA A 45 -1.40 12.84 -1.47
CA ALA A 45 -0.54 14.00 -1.71
C ALA A 45 0.84 13.60 -2.23
N ALA A 46 1.29 14.32 -3.25
CA ALA A 46 2.61 14.21 -3.86
C ALA A 46 3.12 15.63 -4.15
N GLY A 47 4.10 16.10 -3.38
CA GLY A 47 4.66 17.44 -3.54
C GLY A 47 5.60 17.53 -4.74
N ARG A 48 5.70 18.73 -5.32
CA ARG A 48 6.67 19.10 -6.38
C ARG A 48 6.60 18.23 -7.64
N MET A 49 5.41 17.73 -7.97
CA MET A 49 5.16 17.03 -9.23
C MET A 49 4.70 18.01 -10.32
N PRO A 50 4.92 17.70 -11.61
CA PRO A 50 4.38 18.47 -12.72
C PRO A 50 2.84 18.55 -12.68
N GLU A 51 2.26 19.57 -13.32
CA GLU A 51 0.80 19.74 -13.37
C GLU A 51 0.07 18.54 -14.01
N ILE A 52 0.72 17.88 -14.98
CA ILE A 52 0.18 16.71 -15.68
C ILE A 52 0.24 15.42 -14.85
N PHE A 53 0.78 15.46 -13.62
CA PHE A 53 0.96 14.26 -12.81
C PHE A 53 -0.37 13.72 -12.28
N ASP A 54 -0.72 12.50 -12.68
CA ASP A 54 -1.87 11.80 -12.13
C ASP A 54 -1.49 10.96 -10.90
N LYS A 55 -2.07 11.32 -9.75
CA LYS A 55 -1.95 10.55 -8.50
C LYS A 55 -2.61 9.18 -8.60
N GLY A 56 -3.64 9.02 -9.43
CA GLY A 56 -4.39 7.77 -9.60
C GLY A 56 -3.50 6.61 -10.01
N GLU A 57 -2.55 6.86 -10.93
CA GLU A 57 -1.60 5.87 -11.45
C GLU A 57 -0.50 5.45 -10.43
N HIS A 58 -0.42 6.16 -9.31
CA HIS A 58 0.66 6.06 -8.34
C HIS A 58 0.19 5.61 -6.95
N SER A 59 -0.99 4.98 -6.86
CA SER A 59 -1.45 4.29 -5.65
C SER A 59 -0.51 3.14 -5.28
N LEU A 60 -0.48 2.75 -4.00
CA LEU A 60 0.29 1.58 -3.56
C LEU A 60 -0.17 0.34 -4.31
N LYS A 61 0.79 -0.52 -4.67
CA LYS A 61 0.48 -1.79 -5.32
C LYS A 61 -0.19 -2.71 -4.29
N PRO A 62 -1.46 -3.13 -4.50
CA PRO A 62 -2.14 -4.02 -3.59
C PRO A 62 -1.51 -5.42 -3.62
N ILE A 63 -1.66 -6.13 -2.52
CA ILE A 63 -1.34 -7.55 -2.40
C ILE A 63 -2.66 -8.28 -2.13
N HIS A 64 -2.88 -9.40 -2.80
CA HIS A 64 -4.07 -10.23 -2.56
C HIS A 64 -4.09 -10.70 -1.11
N LEU A 65 -5.26 -10.60 -0.47
CA LEU A 65 -5.43 -10.91 0.94
C LEU A 65 -6.74 -11.65 1.15
N GLU A 66 -6.68 -12.69 1.97
CA GLU A 66 -7.85 -13.40 2.46
C GLU A 66 -7.79 -13.65 3.96
N ARG A 67 -8.96 -13.77 4.58
CA ARG A 67 -9.12 -14.08 6.00
C ARG A 67 -9.81 -15.43 6.16
N VAL A 68 -9.08 -16.40 6.71
CA VAL A 68 -9.59 -17.76 6.95
C VAL A 68 -9.56 -18.04 8.45
N ALA A 69 -10.72 -18.30 9.05
CA ALA A 69 -10.88 -18.63 10.46
C ALA A 69 -10.15 -17.67 11.45
N GLY A 70 -10.01 -16.38 11.09
CA GLY A 70 -9.32 -15.38 11.91
C GLY A 70 -7.86 -15.12 11.55
N ALA A 71 -7.21 -16.03 10.81
CA ALA A 71 -5.87 -15.83 10.27
C ALA A 71 -5.91 -15.00 8.98
N VAL A 72 -4.82 -14.29 8.69
CA VAL A 72 -4.65 -13.46 7.48
C VAL A 72 -3.60 -14.10 6.60
N PHE A 73 -3.96 -14.37 5.35
CA PHE A 73 -3.07 -14.88 4.31
C PHE A 73 -2.90 -13.83 3.22
N ILE A 74 -1.73 -13.83 2.59
CA ILE A 74 -1.43 -12.97 1.45
C ILE A 74 -0.89 -13.79 0.28
N CYS A 75 -1.13 -13.32 -0.95
CA CYS A 75 -0.60 -13.92 -2.16
C CYS A 75 0.02 -12.85 -3.06
N LEU A 76 1.25 -13.10 -3.53
CA LEU A 76 2.01 -12.19 -4.39
C LEU A 76 1.84 -12.49 -5.89
N ALA A 77 1.17 -13.59 -6.24
CA ALA A 77 0.89 -13.93 -7.63
C ALA A 77 -0.08 -12.91 -8.24
N GLU A 78 0.03 -12.65 -9.55
CA GLU A 78 -0.89 -11.75 -10.24
C GLU A 78 -2.34 -12.23 -10.16
N THR A 79 -2.54 -13.54 -10.39
CA THR A 79 -3.80 -14.24 -10.16
C THR A 79 -3.61 -15.19 -8.99
N PRO A 80 -4.25 -14.96 -7.83
CA PRO A 80 -4.12 -15.83 -6.68
C PRO A 80 -4.87 -17.14 -6.95
N PRO A 81 -4.31 -18.31 -6.56
CA PRO A 81 -5.10 -19.53 -6.50
C PRO A 81 -6.19 -19.39 -5.44
N ASP A 82 -7.24 -20.22 -5.55
CA ASP A 82 -8.23 -20.34 -4.48
C ASP A 82 -7.54 -20.84 -3.20
N ILE A 83 -7.80 -20.18 -2.07
CA ILE A 83 -7.22 -20.55 -0.79
C ILE A 83 -7.86 -21.81 -0.19
N ALA A 84 -9.04 -22.18 -0.67
CA ALA A 84 -9.79 -23.34 -0.19
C ALA A 84 -9.44 -24.66 -0.89
N THR A 85 -8.69 -24.61 -2.01
CA THR A 85 -8.21 -25.77 -2.76
C THR A 85 -6.80 -26.17 -2.37
#